data_AF-F0BC82-F1
#
_entry.id   AF-F0BC82-F1
#
_cell.length_a   1.000
_cell.length_b   1.000
_cell.length_c   1.000
_cell.angle_alpha   90.00
_cell.angle_beta   90.00
_cell.angle_gamma   90.00
#
_symmetry.space_group_name_H-M   'P 1'
#
loop_
_entity.id
_entity.type
_entity.pdbx_description
1 polymer ?
#
loop_
_entity_poly.entity_id
_entity_poly.type
_entity_poly.pdbx_seq_one_letter_code
_entity_poly.pdbx_strand_id
1 'polypeptide(L)'
;MHWRQPKPPSGKKRRPAVLDATREALVRSLEQRRGSLWMRISRNVIVAGYALEKALTRVRALRSDGAESLLAMSVALLYLADVRTGFVGKPRQGGGPWQRYTLKDLAQLAYGGQTVAELERAKRSIDMMVSLGWAFPTKQVRRH
;
A
#
# COMPACT_ATOMS: atom_id res chain seq x y z
N MET A 1 6.56 15.78 -11.01
CA MET A 1 7.54 15.41 -9.97
C MET A 1 8.34 14.21 -10.45
N HIS A 2 9.65 14.34 -10.71
CA HIS A 2 10.48 13.17 -10.97
C HIS A 2 10.81 12.48 -9.65
N TRP A 3 10.12 11.38 -9.37
CA TRP A 3 10.35 10.55 -8.20
C TRP A 3 11.75 9.95 -8.29
N ARG A 4 12.73 10.59 -7.63
CA ARG A 4 14.11 10.08 -7.60
C ARG A 4 14.13 8.75 -6.87
N GLN A 5 14.52 7.69 -7.57
CA GLN A 5 14.80 6.39 -6.95
C GLN A 5 15.77 6.59 -5.79
N PRO A 6 15.51 6.05 -4.60
CA PRO A 6 16.56 5.95 -3.59
C PRO A 6 17.65 5.03 -4.15
N LYS A 7 18.90 5.52 -4.13
CA LYS A 7 20.05 4.69 -4.50
C LYS A 7 20.01 3.41 -3.65
N PRO A 8 20.29 2.23 -4.24
CA PRO A 8 20.40 1.01 -3.45
C PRO A 8 21.41 1.25 -2.31
N PRO A 9 21.14 0.78 -1.08
CA PRO A 9 22.10 0.82 0.01
C PRO A 9 23.44 0.24 -0.48
N SER A 10 24.55 0.85 -0.08
CA SER A 10 25.90 0.43 -0.48
C SER A 10 26.06 -1.09 -0.36
N GLY A 11 26.45 -1.74 -1.46
CA GLY A 11 26.66 -3.20 -1.51
C GLY A 11 25.48 -4.05 -2.00
N LYS A 12 24.30 -3.47 -2.31
CA LYS A 12 23.17 -4.23 -2.88
C LYS A 12 23.11 -4.18 -4.41
N LYS A 13 22.84 -5.33 -5.04
CA LYS A 13 22.69 -5.46 -6.50
C LYS A 13 21.61 -4.51 -7.03
N ARG A 14 21.86 -3.93 -8.21
CA ARG A 14 20.90 -3.08 -8.94
C ARG A 14 19.60 -3.84 -9.18
N ARG A 15 18.46 -3.19 -8.93
CA ARG A 15 17.15 -3.80 -9.10
C ARG A 15 16.93 -4.18 -10.59
N PRO A 16 16.29 -5.34 -10.89
CA PRO A 16 15.93 -5.70 -12.27
C PRO A 16 15.05 -4.63 -12.95
N ALA A 17 15.37 -4.31 -14.21
CA ALA A 17 14.67 -3.27 -15.00
C ALA A 17 13.16 -3.53 -15.18
N VAL A 18 12.74 -4.81 -15.19
CA VAL A 18 11.31 -5.18 -15.26
C VAL A 18 10.50 -4.61 -14.10
N LEU A 19 11.11 -4.48 -12.91
CA LEU A 19 10.43 -3.91 -11.74
C LEU A 19 10.26 -2.40 -11.86
N ASP A 20 11.22 -1.73 -12.49
CA ASP A 20 11.14 -0.29 -12.75
C ASP A 20 10.07 0.03 -13.80
N ALA A 21 10.01 -0.76 -14.89
CA ALA A 21 8.96 -0.65 -15.89
C ALA A 21 7.55 -0.91 -15.29
N THR A 22 7.44 -1.91 -14.40
CA THR A 22 6.18 -2.23 -13.73
C THR A 22 5.72 -1.09 -12.81
N ARG A 23 6.65 -0.50 -12.06
CA ARG A 23 6.38 0.68 -11.22
C ARG A 23 5.88 1.85 -12.05
N GLU A 24 6.55 2.17 -13.16
CA GLU A 24 6.18 3.30 -14.01
C GLU A 24 4.78 3.11 -14.62
N ALA A 25 4.48 1.91 -15.12
CA ALA A 25 3.17 1.58 -15.67
C ALA A 25 2.04 1.70 -14.62
N LEU A 26 2.30 1.25 -13.38
CA LEU A 26 1.36 1.35 -12.28
C LEU A 26 1.08 2.81 -11.90
N VAL A 27 2.15 3.60 -11.69
CA VAL A 27 2.05 5.03 -11.34
C VAL A 27 1.26 5.77 -12.41
N ARG A 28 1.63 5.59 -13.68
CA ARG A 28 0.95 6.23 -14.81
C ARG A 28 -0.53 5.86 -14.88
N SER A 29 -0.86 4.59 -14.67
CA SER A 29 -2.26 4.12 -14.69
C SER A 29 -3.09 4.67 -13.52
N LEU A 30 -2.48 4.80 -12.34
CA LEU A 30 -3.12 5.39 -11.15
C LEU A 30 -3.32 6.91 -11.31
N GLU A 31 -2.32 7.63 -11.82
CA GLU A 31 -2.39 9.07 -12.05
C GLU A 31 -3.41 9.42 -13.14
N GLN A 32 -3.41 8.69 -14.25
CA GLN A 32 -4.30 8.96 -15.38
C GLN A 32 -5.70 8.39 -15.19
N ARG A 33 -5.90 7.49 -14.21
CA ARG A 33 -7.17 6.79 -13.95
C ARG A 33 -7.79 6.20 -15.22
N ARG A 34 -6.95 5.62 -16.08
CA ARG A 34 -7.33 5.10 -17.41
C ARG A 34 -6.59 3.80 -17.72
N GLY A 35 -7.12 3.05 -18.69
CA GLY A 35 -6.54 1.79 -19.16
C GLY A 35 -7.03 0.55 -18.41
N SER A 36 -6.62 -0.62 -18.91
CA SER A 36 -7.03 -1.93 -18.38
C SER A 36 -6.58 -2.14 -16.94
N LEU A 37 -5.39 -1.66 -16.58
CA LEU A 37 -4.86 -1.73 -15.22
C LEU A 37 -5.74 -0.92 -14.25
N TRP A 38 -6.11 0.32 -14.61
CA TRP A 38 -7.05 1.11 -13.81
C TRP A 38 -8.42 0.45 -13.69
N MET A 39 -8.99 -0.08 -14.77
CA MET A 39 -10.29 -0.77 -14.71
C MET A 39 -10.24 -1.99 -13.80
N ARG A 40 -9.14 -2.74 -13.83
CA ARG A 40 -8.94 -3.88 -12.92
C ARG A 40 -8.80 -3.42 -11.47
N ILE A 41 -8.07 -2.32 -11.22
CA ILE A 41 -7.98 -1.69 -9.90
C ILE A 41 -9.35 -1.25 -9.40
N SER A 42 -10.09 -0.45 -10.18
CA SER A 42 -11.36 0.11 -9.73
C SER A 42 -12.46 -0.93 -9.51
N ARG A 43 -12.48 -1.99 -10.33
CA ARG A 43 -13.50 -3.05 -10.25
C ARG A 43 -13.15 -4.10 -9.21
N ASN A 44 -11.89 -4.53 -9.18
CA ASN A 44 -11.49 -5.60 -8.26
C ASN A 44 -11.17 -4.99 -6.89
N VAL A 45 -10.45 -3.86 -6.82
CA VAL A 45 -10.04 -3.25 -5.55
C VAL A 45 -11.08 -2.22 -5.08
N ILE A 46 -12.21 -2.73 -4.60
CA ILE A 46 -13.36 -1.98 -4.03
C ILE A 46 -12.97 -1.08 -2.82
N VAL A 47 -11.72 -1.09 -2.37
CA VAL A 47 -11.22 -0.32 -1.20
C VAL A 47 -11.24 1.19 -1.44
N ALA A 48 -11.05 1.65 -2.67
CA ALA A 48 -10.86 3.07 -2.98
C ALA A 48 -12.04 4.01 -2.63
N GLY A 49 -13.23 3.46 -2.35
CA GLY A 49 -14.45 4.26 -2.07
C GLY A 49 -14.96 4.23 -0.62
N TYR A 50 -14.33 3.50 0.31
CA TYR A 50 -14.87 3.34 1.67
C TYR A 50 -14.03 4.05 2.74
N ALA A 51 -14.73 4.75 3.65
CA ALA A 51 -14.15 5.17 4.92
C ALA A 51 -13.62 3.96 5.71
N LEU A 52 -12.47 4.11 6.38
CA LEU A 52 -11.82 3.03 7.13
C LEU A 52 -12.79 2.34 8.10
N GLU A 53 -13.61 3.10 8.81
CA GLU A 53 -14.63 2.57 9.73
C GLU A 53 -15.62 1.59 9.06
N LYS A 54 -16.02 1.88 7.82
CA LYS A 54 -16.90 1.01 7.03
C LYS A 54 -16.17 -0.22 6.47
N ALA A 55 -14.85 -0.13 6.31
CA ALA A 55 -14.03 -1.26 5.88
C ALA A 55 -13.74 -2.24 7.03
N LEU A 56 -13.68 -1.75 8.28
CA LEU A 56 -13.42 -2.56 9.46
C LEU A 56 -14.51 -3.60 9.75
N THR A 57 -15.74 -3.38 9.29
CA THR A 57 -16.89 -4.25 9.57
C THR A 57 -17.26 -5.20 8.43
N ARG A 58 -16.51 -5.22 7.33
CA ARG A 58 -16.82 -6.06 6.15
C ARG A 58 -15.91 -7.27 6.03
N VAL A 59 -16.53 -8.43 5.84
CA VAL A 59 -15.88 -9.67 5.40
C VAL A 59 -15.73 -9.63 3.88
N ARG A 60 -14.54 -9.95 3.35
CA ARG A 60 -14.31 -10.04 1.89
C ARG A 60 -13.70 -11.39 1.51
N ALA A 61 -14.02 -11.83 0.30
CA ALA A 61 -13.46 -13.05 -0.25
C ALA A 61 -11.94 -12.93 -0.48
N LEU A 62 -11.26 -14.05 -0.30
CA LEU A 62 -9.86 -14.21 -0.62
C LEU A 62 -9.60 -13.83 -2.09
N ARG A 63 -8.61 -12.96 -2.33
CA ARG A 63 -8.08 -12.75 -3.69
C ARG A 63 -7.31 -14.00 -4.10
N SER A 64 -7.68 -14.57 -5.25
CA SER A 64 -7.09 -15.80 -5.77
C SER A 64 -5.67 -15.61 -6.31
N ASP A 65 -5.28 -14.38 -6.66
CA ASP A 65 -3.98 -14.05 -7.25
C ASP A 65 -3.15 -13.11 -6.34
N GLY A 66 -1.85 -13.35 -6.31
CA GLY A 66 -0.85 -12.49 -5.65
C GLY A 66 -0.80 -11.08 -6.26
N ALA A 67 -1.03 -10.93 -7.57
CA ALA A 67 -1.08 -9.60 -8.19
C ALA A 67 -2.28 -8.77 -7.69
N GLU A 68 -3.45 -9.38 -7.55
CA GLU A 68 -4.63 -8.71 -7.00
C GLU A 68 -4.48 -8.43 -5.50
N SER A 69 -3.81 -9.32 -4.77
CA SER A 69 -3.48 -9.14 -3.35
C SER A 69 -2.53 -7.96 -3.13
N LEU A 70 -1.52 -7.83 -3.99
CA LEU A 70 -0.58 -6.72 -3.97
C LEU A 70 -1.30 -5.40 -4.29
N LEU A 71 -2.14 -5.42 -5.33
CA LEU A 71 -2.88 -4.25 -5.76
C LEU A 71 -3.88 -3.75 -4.70
N ALA A 72 -4.57 -4.68 -4.03
CA ALA A 72 -5.46 -4.37 -2.92
C ALA A 72 -4.72 -3.67 -1.76
N MET A 73 -3.54 -4.18 -1.42
CA MET A 73 -2.68 -3.56 -0.42
C MET A 73 -2.17 -2.18 -0.88
N SER A 74 -1.83 -2.00 -2.17
CA SER A 74 -1.32 -0.72 -2.67
C SER A 74 -2.36 0.38 -2.51
N VAL A 75 -3.61 0.08 -2.85
CA VAL A 75 -4.74 1.01 -2.68
C VAL A 75 -5.01 1.28 -1.21
N ALA A 76 -4.97 0.24 -0.35
CA ALA A 76 -5.15 0.41 1.09
C ALA A 76 -4.10 1.37 1.68
N LEU A 77 -2.83 1.22 1.30
CA LEU A 77 -1.74 2.10 1.75
C LEU A 77 -1.91 3.52 1.21
N LEU A 78 -2.29 3.69 -0.06
CA LEU A 78 -2.58 5.01 -0.63
C LEU A 78 -3.71 5.74 0.10
N TYR A 79 -4.73 5.00 0.55
CA TYR A 79 -5.84 5.56 1.31
C TYR A 79 -5.45 5.96 2.74
N LEU A 80 -4.55 5.19 3.36
CA LEU A 80 -4.12 5.40 4.74
C LEU A 80 -2.90 6.32 4.87
N ALA A 81 -2.22 6.62 3.76
CA ALA A 81 -1.10 7.53 3.73
C ALA A 81 -1.59 8.98 3.86
N ASP A 82 -1.05 9.72 4.81
CA ASP A 82 -1.23 11.18 4.83
C ASP A 82 -0.52 11.79 3.62
N VAL A 83 -1.27 12.56 2.82
CA VAL A 83 -0.80 13.12 1.54
C VAL A 83 0.41 14.05 1.72
N ARG A 84 0.55 14.69 2.88
CA ARG A 84 1.63 15.66 3.14
C ARG A 84 2.96 15.00 3.51
N THR A 85 2.89 13.81 4.12
CA THR A 85 4.05 13.13 4.72
C THR A 85 4.35 11.78 4.09
N GLY A 86 3.41 11.20 3.35
CA GLY A 86 3.45 9.82 2.88
C GLY A 86 3.39 8.79 4.01
N PHE A 87 3.10 9.22 5.24
CA PHE A 87 3.11 8.36 6.41
C PHE A 87 1.80 7.59 6.52
N VAL A 88 1.88 6.27 6.68
CA VAL A 88 0.72 5.39 6.87
C VAL A 88 0.32 5.41 8.33
N GLY A 89 -0.56 6.35 8.68
CA GLY A 89 -1.01 6.58 10.05
C GLY A 89 -1.92 7.79 10.16
N LYS A 90 -2.36 8.09 11.38
CA LYS A 90 -3.17 9.28 11.69
C LYS A 90 -2.53 10.12 12.80
N PRO A 91 -2.70 11.45 12.78
CA PRO A 91 -2.28 12.28 13.89
C PRO A 91 -3.06 11.90 15.17
N ARG A 92 -2.40 11.93 16.33
CA ARG A 92 -3.09 11.74 17.61
C ARG A 92 -3.96 12.95 17.92
N GLN A 93 -5.15 12.72 18.48
CA GLN A 93 -5.95 13.79 19.08
C GLN A 93 -5.14 14.42 20.21
N GLY A 94 -4.96 15.75 20.18
CA GLY A 94 -4.12 16.48 21.14
C GLY A 94 -2.66 16.67 20.72
N GLY A 95 -2.24 16.24 19.53
CA GLY A 95 -0.86 16.41 19.04
C GLY A 95 0.08 15.28 19.49
N GLY A 96 1.35 15.38 19.08
CA GLY A 96 2.39 14.39 19.39
C GLY A 96 2.60 13.30 18.32
N PRO A 97 3.20 12.15 18.67
CA PRO A 97 3.61 11.14 17.70
C PRO A 97 2.42 10.56 16.93
N TRP A 98 2.60 10.41 15.62
CA TRP A 98 1.59 9.80 14.75
C TRP A 98 1.27 8.37 15.20
N GLN A 99 -0.02 8.05 15.25
CA GLN A 99 -0.51 6.70 15.49
C GLN A 99 -0.40 5.89 14.20
N ARG A 100 0.39 4.81 14.24
CA ARG A 100 0.59 3.89 13.11
C ARG A 100 -0.60 2.96 12.96
N TYR A 101 -0.99 2.70 11.72
CA TYR A 101 -1.86 1.58 11.42
C TYR A 101 -1.10 0.26 11.61
N THR A 102 -1.74 -0.69 12.28
CA THR A 102 -1.18 -2.02 12.55
C THR A 102 -1.33 -2.92 11.33
N LEU A 103 -0.62 -4.05 11.31
CA LEU A 103 -0.80 -5.06 10.27
C LEU A 103 -2.26 -5.55 10.18
N LYS A 104 -2.96 -5.60 11.32
CA LYS A 104 -4.37 -5.98 11.39
C LYS A 104 -5.27 -4.94 10.69
N ASP A 105 -5.00 -3.65 10.90
CA ASP A 105 -5.75 -2.58 10.21
C ASP A 105 -5.53 -2.65 8.70
N LEU A 106 -4.29 -2.89 8.27
CA LEU A 106 -3.93 -3.05 6.86
C LEU A 106 -4.59 -4.27 6.23
N ALA A 107 -4.56 -5.43 6.90
CA ALA A 107 -5.18 -6.66 6.45
C ALA A 107 -6.71 -6.53 6.36
N GLN A 108 -7.33 -5.93 7.38
CA GLN A 108 -8.76 -5.67 7.40
C GLN A 108 -9.17 -4.75 6.24
N LEU A 109 -8.43 -3.66 6.01
CA LEU A 109 -8.74 -2.73 4.93
C LEU A 109 -8.51 -3.35 3.54
N ALA A 110 -7.39 -4.05 3.33
CA ALA A 110 -7.01 -4.60 2.03
C ALA A 110 -7.82 -5.86 1.67
N TYR A 111 -8.04 -6.75 2.64
CA TYR A 111 -8.57 -8.10 2.42
C TYR A 111 -9.88 -8.38 3.13
N GLY A 112 -10.40 -7.44 3.94
CA GLY A 112 -11.67 -7.63 4.65
C GLY A 112 -11.60 -8.68 5.77
N GLY A 113 -10.41 -8.94 6.32
CA GLY A 113 -10.25 -9.91 7.39
C GLY A 113 -8.94 -9.74 8.16
N GLN A 114 -8.93 -10.29 9.37
CA GLN A 114 -7.77 -10.30 10.27
C GLN A 114 -7.39 -11.73 10.70
N THR A 115 -7.80 -12.76 9.95
CA THR A 115 -7.37 -14.12 10.25
C THR A 115 -5.87 -14.27 9.97
N VAL A 116 -5.27 -15.36 10.46
CA VAL A 116 -3.86 -15.68 10.21
C VAL A 116 -3.53 -15.65 8.71
N ALA A 117 -4.45 -16.10 7.86
CA ALA A 117 -4.25 -16.12 6.41
C ALA A 117 -4.18 -14.69 5.81
N GLU A 118 -5.03 -13.76 6.24
CA GLU A 118 -4.96 -12.37 5.77
C GLU A 118 -3.72 -11.65 6.29
N LEU A 119 -3.31 -11.92 7.52
CA LEU A 119 -2.11 -11.31 8.11
C LEU A 119 -0.84 -11.77 7.38
N GLU A 120 -0.70 -13.06 7.08
CA GLU A 120 0.42 -13.58 6.30
C GLU A 120 0.40 -13.03 4.86
N ARG A 121 -0.78 -12.90 4.25
CA ARG A 121 -0.91 -12.25 2.93
C ARG A 121 -0.51 -10.78 2.99
N ALA A 122 -0.90 -10.05 4.03
CA ALA A 122 -0.55 -8.64 4.20
C ALA A 122 0.97 -8.47 4.34
N LYS A 123 1.59 -9.31 5.17
CA LYS A 123 3.05 -9.35 5.34
C LYS A 123 3.76 -9.61 4.03
N ARG A 124 3.40 -10.69 3.31
CA ARG A 124 3.96 -11.00 1.98
C ARG A 124 3.81 -9.85 0.98
N SER A 125 2.65 -9.18 0.98
CA SER A 125 2.39 -8.06 0.07
C SER A 125 3.27 -6.85 0.41
N ILE A 126 3.44 -6.54 1.70
CA ILE A 126 4.35 -5.48 2.15
C ILE A 126 5.80 -5.82 1.81
N ASP A 127 6.26 -7.04 2.08
CA ASP A 127 7.61 -7.49 1.76
C ASP A 127 7.89 -7.41 0.26
N MET A 128 6.89 -7.78 -0.56
CA MET A 128 6.94 -7.65 -2.01
C MET A 128 6.99 -6.18 -2.42
N MET A 129 6.17 -5.29 -1.85
CA MET A 129 6.24 -3.85 -2.11
C MET A 129 7.57 -3.22 -1.74
N VAL A 130 8.20 -3.64 -0.64
CA VAL A 130 9.53 -3.19 -0.24
C VAL A 130 10.58 -3.71 -1.23
N SER A 131 10.47 -4.97 -1.64
CA SER A 131 11.34 -5.59 -2.65
C SER A 131 11.21 -4.95 -4.03
N LEU A 132 9.99 -4.48 -4.36
CA LEU A 132 9.65 -3.66 -5.55
C LEU A 132 9.96 -2.17 -5.35
N GLY A 133 10.24 -1.73 -4.12
CA GLY A 133 10.59 -0.36 -3.71
C GLY A 133 9.48 0.63 -3.97
N TRP A 134 8.25 0.16 -3.80
CA TRP A 134 7.05 0.97 -3.72
C TRP A 134 6.86 1.50 -2.30
N ALA A 135 7.26 0.71 -1.31
CA ALA A 135 7.24 1.08 0.10
C ALA A 135 8.66 1.06 0.68
N PHE A 136 8.91 1.95 1.63
CA PHE A 136 10.18 2.01 2.35
C PHE A 136 9.90 1.96 3.85
N PRO A 137 10.55 1.08 4.62
CA PRO A 137 10.43 1.09 6.07
C PRO A 137 11.04 2.40 6.60
N THR A 138 10.20 3.26 7.17
CA THR A 138 10.64 4.55 7.74
C THR A 138 10.53 4.52 9.27
N LYS A 139 11.48 5.22 9.92
CA LYS A 139 11.36 5.57 11.34
C LYS A 139 10.19 6.56 11.52
N GLN A 140 9.56 6.56 12.68
CA GLN A 140 8.34 7.33 12.96
C GLN A 140 8.57 8.83 12.66
N VAL A 141 7.68 9.42 11.87
CA VAL A 141 7.73 10.83 11.54
C VAL A 141 7.35 11.62 12.80
N ARG A 142 8.32 12.32 13.41
CA ARG A 142 8.07 13.36 14.40
C ARG A 142 7.89 14.67 13.62
N ARG A 143 6.73 15.31 13.72
CA ARG A 143 6.60 16.73 13.37
C ARG A 143 6.08 17.47 14.60
N HIS A 144 6.71 18.62 14.84
CA HIS A 144 6.40 19.61 15.85
C HIS A 144 5.10 20.34 15.49
#